data_AF-A0A328W816-F1
#
_entry.id   AF-A0A328W816-F1
#
_cell.length_a   1.000
_cell.length_b   1.000
_cell.length_c   1.000
_cell.angle_alpha   90.00
_cell.angle_beta   90.00
_cell.angle_gamma   90.00
#
_symmetry.space_group_name_H-M   'P 1'
#
loop_
_entity.id
_entity.type
_entity.pdbx_description
1 polymer ?
#
loop_
_entity_poly.entity_id
_entity_poly.type
_entity_poly.pdbx_seq_one_letter_code
_entity_poly.pdbx_strand_id
1 'polypeptide(L)'
;MRYGIISYKKAVRPNGTKWTNLGDPIQSYAMVKIYEEMGIPEFELVKINRNSSKTYDGDYVILPFNCFNMIFDREKHNALPVSEKIIPVFVSFHLHSRNLDSELVQHLKTYEPIGCRDEETMIVLRGHGIRSYLSGCVTATLPKRQKTPTNGKNYFVDCPPSLKNFIPQSILDNSEFLTHMPYIPRISDDIFLTDEEEQNYYQQGVNQLKIYENNASLVVTSRLHVAAPCMAMGIPVILVSENFDGRFAWIDKYLPLYTHGEFSKINWNPSPVDYEEDKEIIKKQFIYRVKKAYEENHLLYNCSSLYENRRRSLYNKGIIDSLKQISELPEQVNYALWGVKGETMNLHHIIADHFPKWNLCTVIDEYYTGEYEGYKIKKSKDIPGLNKDLIYFVVPEAAHEFASKFLKEQKLRCFLIKNKTDIIEI
;
A
#
# COMPACT_ATOMS: atom_id res chain seq x y z
N MET A 1 8.25 0.22 16.36
CA MET A 1 7.41 -0.45 15.36
C MET A 1 6.06 -0.72 15.97
N ARG A 2 4.97 -0.45 15.23
CA ARG A 2 3.59 -0.59 15.69
C ARG A 2 2.79 -1.56 14.83
N TYR A 3 1.63 -1.97 15.30
CA TYR A 3 0.65 -2.70 14.49
C TYR A 3 -0.31 -1.73 13.83
N GLY A 4 -0.61 -1.97 12.56
CA GLY A 4 -1.48 -1.16 11.74
C GLY A 4 -2.81 -1.84 11.47
N ILE A 5 -3.83 -1.04 11.17
CA ILE A 5 -5.13 -1.49 10.70
C ILE A 5 -5.55 -0.64 9.51
N ILE A 6 -6.14 -1.27 8.50
CA ILE A 6 -6.67 -0.52 7.35
C ILE A 6 -7.85 0.34 7.80
N SER A 7 -7.82 1.62 7.42
CA SER A 7 -8.96 2.53 7.47
C SER A 7 -9.36 2.97 6.05
N TYR A 8 -10.59 3.46 5.92
CA TYR A 8 -11.18 3.75 4.61
C TYR A 8 -11.71 5.19 4.53
N LYS A 9 -10.81 6.16 4.36
CA LYS A 9 -11.21 7.53 3.97
C LYS A 9 -11.58 7.53 2.49
N LYS A 10 -12.80 7.12 2.19
CA LYS A 10 -13.28 6.95 0.82
C LYS A 10 -13.51 8.29 0.13
N ALA A 11 -13.27 8.32 -1.18
CA ALA A 11 -13.71 9.42 -2.00
C ALA A 11 -15.22 9.35 -2.20
N VAL A 12 -15.95 10.39 -1.81
CA VAL A 12 -17.39 10.55 -2.03
C VAL A 12 -17.57 11.84 -2.84
N ARG A 13 -18.30 11.77 -3.95
CA ARG A 13 -18.52 12.96 -4.78
C ARG A 13 -19.38 13.98 -4.01
N PRO A 14 -19.02 15.28 -4.00
CA PRO A 14 -19.91 16.33 -3.50
C PRO A 14 -21.27 16.24 -4.20
N ASN A 15 -22.37 16.30 -3.45
CA ASN A 15 -23.75 16.13 -3.93
C ASN A 15 -24.10 14.77 -4.56
N GLY A 16 -23.21 13.78 -4.47
CA GLY A 16 -23.48 12.41 -4.93
C GLY A 16 -24.30 11.64 -3.90
N THR A 17 -25.43 11.07 -4.30
CA THR A 17 -26.22 10.11 -3.50
C THR A 17 -25.54 8.74 -3.37
N LYS A 18 -24.21 8.68 -3.46
CA LYS A 18 -23.49 7.41 -3.56
C LYS A 18 -23.48 6.71 -2.21
N TRP A 19 -24.29 5.68 -2.16
CA TRP A 19 -24.25 4.63 -1.18
C TRP A 19 -22.84 4.01 -1.05
N THR A 20 -22.43 3.70 0.17
CA THR A 20 -21.08 3.17 0.43
C THR A 20 -21.14 1.73 0.94
N ASN A 21 -20.34 0.85 0.36
CA ASN A 21 -20.33 -0.58 0.70
C ASN A 21 -19.80 -0.82 2.13
N LEU A 22 -20.60 -1.36 3.05
CA LEU A 22 -20.20 -1.67 4.43
C LEU A 22 -19.17 -2.81 4.57
N GLY A 23 -18.84 -3.52 3.49
CA GLY A 23 -17.89 -4.62 3.52
C GLY A 23 -16.46 -4.21 3.86
N ASP A 24 -16.06 -2.98 3.56
CA ASP A 24 -14.73 -2.47 3.89
C ASP A 24 -14.51 -2.32 5.41
N PRO A 25 -15.36 -1.60 6.16
CA PRO A 25 -15.21 -1.53 7.61
C PRO A 25 -15.41 -2.88 8.30
N ILE A 26 -16.26 -3.76 7.75
CA ILE A 26 -16.44 -5.13 8.25
C ILE A 26 -15.14 -5.95 8.11
N GLN A 27 -14.39 -5.77 7.03
CA GLN A 27 -13.07 -6.40 6.87
C GLN A 27 -12.08 -5.89 7.94
N SER A 28 -12.04 -4.58 8.21
CA SER A 28 -11.19 -4.02 9.29
C SER A 28 -11.60 -4.54 10.67
N TYR A 29 -12.91 -4.60 10.95
CA TYR A 29 -13.41 -5.14 12.20
C TYR A 29 -13.03 -6.62 12.40
N ALA A 30 -13.06 -7.43 11.35
CA ALA A 30 -12.60 -8.81 11.43
C ALA A 30 -11.10 -8.93 11.79
N MET A 31 -10.25 -8.03 11.27
CA MET A 31 -8.85 -7.95 11.70
C MET A 31 -8.69 -7.46 13.14
N VAL A 32 -9.56 -6.57 13.64
CA VAL A 32 -9.58 -6.20 15.07
C VAL A 32 -9.81 -7.42 15.94
N LYS A 33 -10.70 -8.34 15.54
CA LYS A 33 -10.92 -9.61 16.27
C LYS A 33 -9.70 -10.54 16.27
N ILE A 34 -8.94 -10.56 15.18
CA ILE A 34 -7.65 -11.26 15.15
C ILE A 34 -6.65 -10.61 16.11
N TYR A 35 -6.57 -9.28 16.15
CA TYR A 35 -5.68 -8.58 17.08
C TYR A 35 -6.05 -8.78 18.55
N GLU A 36 -7.35 -8.79 18.90
CA GLU A 36 -7.83 -9.10 20.25
C GLU A 36 -7.34 -10.49 20.70
N GLU A 37 -7.38 -11.49 19.82
CA GLU A 37 -6.85 -12.85 20.08
C GLU A 37 -5.32 -12.88 20.21
N MET A 38 -4.63 -11.94 19.56
CA MET A 38 -3.20 -11.73 19.76
C MET A 38 -2.87 -10.99 21.06
N GLY A 39 -3.87 -10.53 21.82
CA GLY A 39 -3.70 -9.73 23.03
C GLY A 39 -3.41 -8.25 22.75
N ILE A 40 -3.72 -7.77 21.55
CA ILE A 40 -3.45 -6.38 21.11
C ILE A 40 -4.78 -5.63 21.04
N PRO A 41 -5.02 -4.64 21.92
CA PRO A 41 -6.27 -3.90 21.92
C PRO A 41 -6.35 -2.89 20.76
N GLU A 42 -7.57 -2.61 20.29
CA GLU A 42 -7.82 -1.75 19.12
C GLU A 42 -7.21 -0.34 19.25
N PHE A 43 -7.16 0.23 20.47
CA PHE A 43 -6.61 1.57 20.69
C PHE A 43 -5.09 1.68 20.47
N GLU A 44 -4.36 0.56 20.45
CA GLU A 44 -2.93 0.54 20.14
C GLU A 44 -2.63 0.58 18.63
N LEU A 45 -3.63 0.22 17.82
CA LEU A 45 -3.49 0.08 16.36
C LEU A 45 -3.37 1.44 15.68
N VAL A 46 -2.43 1.54 14.73
CA VAL A 46 -2.29 2.69 13.86
C VAL A 46 -3.25 2.55 12.68
N LYS A 47 -4.21 3.47 12.54
CA LYS A 47 -5.06 3.52 11.36
C LYS A 47 -4.23 3.96 10.13
N ILE A 48 -4.15 3.09 9.13
CA ILE A 48 -3.52 3.38 7.85
C ILE A 48 -4.62 3.48 6.79
N ASN A 49 -4.84 4.69 6.28
CA ASN A 49 -5.80 4.89 5.21
C ASN A 49 -5.31 4.19 3.94
N ARG A 50 -6.13 3.27 3.43
CA ARG A 50 -5.82 2.50 2.23
C ARG A 50 -5.54 3.41 1.03
N ASN A 51 -6.23 4.54 0.91
CA ASN A 51 -6.10 5.46 -0.22
C ASN A 51 -4.91 6.44 -0.11
N SER A 52 -4.00 6.21 0.83
CA SER A 52 -2.79 7.02 0.98
C SER A 52 -1.64 6.22 1.61
N SER A 53 -1.64 4.89 1.47
CA SER A 53 -0.61 4.02 2.05
C SER A 53 0.75 4.17 1.38
N LYS A 54 0.80 4.52 0.09
CA LYS A 54 2.07 4.80 -0.62
C LYS A 54 2.80 6.01 -0.05
N THR A 55 2.07 6.99 0.49
CA THR A 55 2.62 8.25 1.00
C THR A 55 2.71 8.30 2.53
N TYR A 56 2.56 7.18 3.21
CA TYR A 56 2.68 7.12 4.66
C TYR A 56 4.12 7.38 5.10
N ASP A 57 4.33 8.30 6.04
CA ASP A 57 5.66 8.67 6.57
C ASP A 57 5.66 8.70 8.11
N GLY A 58 4.81 7.89 8.73
CA GLY A 58 4.78 7.73 10.19
C GLY A 58 5.81 6.70 10.68
N ASP A 59 5.57 6.19 11.89
CA ASP A 59 6.36 5.10 12.46
C ASP A 59 6.30 3.84 11.61
N TYR A 60 7.36 3.04 11.63
CA TYR A 60 7.33 1.72 11.00
C TYR A 60 6.16 0.86 11.53
N VAL A 61 5.37 0.32 10.62
CA VAL A 61 4.11 -0.36 10.94
C VAL A 61 3.98 -1.71 10.24
N ILE A 62 3.59 -2.76 10.97
CA ILE A 62 3.14 -4.03 10.39
C ILE A 62 1.67 -3.86 10.00
N LEU A 63 1.32 -4.01 8.72
CA LEU A 63 -0.05 -3.79 8.24
C LEU A 63 -0.62 -5.03 7.57
N PRO A 64 -1.54 -5.76 8.22
CA PRO A 64 -2.37 -6.76 7.55
C PRO A 64 -3.16 -6.10 6.42
N PHE A 65 -2.93 -6.54 5.19
CA PHE A 65 -3.48 -5.90 3.99
C PHE A 65 -4.64 -6.71 3.42
N ASN A 66 -5.82 -6.53 4.02
CA ASN A 66 -7.05 -7.29 3.79
C ASN A 66 -8.11 -6.53 2.97
N CYS A 67 -7.73 -6.07 1.79
CA CYS A 67 -8.59 -5.21 0.98
C CYS A 67 -8.65 -5.61 -0.50
N PHE A 68 -9.66 -5.04 -1.15
CA PHE A 68 -9.89 -5.08 -2.59
C PHE A 68 -9.08 -3.98 -3.29
N ASN A 69 -8.34 -4.32 -4.36
CA ASN A 69 -7.59 -3.34 -5.14
C ASN A 69 -7.86 -3.45 -6.64
N MET A 70 -8.15 -2.30 -7.26
CA MET A 70 -8.21 -2.10 -8.71
C MET A 70 -6.97 -1.34 -9.20
N ILE A 71 -6.65 -1.43 -10.49
CA ILE A 71 -5.57 -0.63 -11.10
C ILE A 71 -5.78 0.87 -10.86
N PHE A 72 -7.02 1.37 -11.02
CA PHE A 72 -7.29 2.80 -10.82
C PHE A 72 -7.08 3.25 -9.38
N ASP A 73 -7.07 2.33 -8.41
CA ASP A 73 -6.72 2.67 -7.03
C ASP A 73 -5.23 3.00 -6.88
N ARG A 74 -4.37 2.46 -7.74
CA ARG A 74 -2.95 2.84 -7.78
C ARG A 74 -2.78 4.23 -8.38
N GLU A 75 -3.45 4.50 -9.49
CA GLU A 75 -3.34 5.77 -10.20
C GLU A 75 -4.05 6.93 -9.49
N LYS A 76 -5.19 6.66 -8.83
CA LYS A 76 -6.01 7.71 -8.19
C LYS A 76 -5.87 7.79 -6.68
N HIS A 77 -5.46 6.69 -6.04
CA HIS A 77 -5.56 6.54 -4.59
C HIS A 77 -4.27 6.05 -3.93
N ASN A 78 -3.10 6.16 -4.59
CA ASN A 78 -1.79 5.94 -3.96
C ASN A 78 -1.75 4.72 -3.00
N ALA A 79 -2.41 3.63 -3.38
CA ALA A 79 -2.66 2.50 -2.47
C ALA A 79 -1.53 1.46 -2.54
N LEU A 80 -1.07 1.15 -3.75
CA LEU A 80 0.02 0.21 -4.02
C LEU A 80 0.99 0.78 -5.07
N PRO A 81 2.31 0.54 -4.94
CA PRO A 81 3.00 -0.08 -3.80
C PRO A 81 2.84 0.74 -2.51
N VAL A 82 2.93 0.08 -1.34
CA VAL A 82 2.88 0.80 -0.05
C VAL A 82 4.22 1.49 0.26
N SER A 83 4.19 2.47 1.17
CA SER A 83 5.40 3.13 1.70
C SER A 83 6.39 2.13 2.31
N GLU A 84 7.68 2.44 2.27
CA GLU A 84 8.75 1.68 2.94
C GLU A 84 8.60 1.66 4.48
N LYS A 85 7.82 2.60 5.04
CA LYS A 85 7.44 2.60 6.47
C LYS A 85 6.38 1.56 6.80
N ILE A 86 5.76 0.94 5.80
CA ILE A 86 4.75 -0.10 5.95
C ILE A 86 5.39 -1.45 5.60
N ILE A 87 5.26 -2.41 6.50
CA ILE A 87 5.60 -3.81 6.27
C ILE A 87 4.24 -4.52 6.06
N PRO A 88 3.78 -4.66 4.81
CA PRO A 88 2.48 -5.25 4.54
C PRO A 88 2.51 -6.76 4.76
N VAL A 89 1.43 -7.27 5.35
CA VAL A 89 1.15 -8.70 5.48
C VAL A 89 -0.14 -9.00 4.73
N PHE A 90 -0.03 -9.43 3.48
CA PHE A 90 -1.21 -9.66 2.65
C PHE A 90 -1.99 -10.88 3.14
N VAL A 91 -3.17 -10.61 3.70
CA VAL A 91 -4.14 -11.60 4.19
C VAL A 91 -5.48 -11.28 3.55
N SER A 92 -6.07 -12.18 2.77
CA SER A 92 -7.32 -11.92 2.05
C SER A 92 -7.23 -10.81 0.99
N PHE A 93 -6.11 -10.74 0.29
CA PHE A 93 -5.85 -9.77 -0.77
C PHE A 93 -6.62 -10.11 -2.05
N HIS A 94 -7.33 -9.14 -2.62
CA HIS A 94 -7.93 -9.28 -3.96
C HIS A 94 -7.36 -8.23 -4.92
N LEU A 95 -7.05 -8.69 -6.13
CA LEU A 95 -6.58 -7.87 -7.22
C LEU A 95 -7.48 -8.05 -8.44
N HIS A 96 -8.15 -6.98 -8.86
CA HIS A 96 -9.05 -7.05 -10.01
C HIS A 96 -8.29 -7.12 -11.35
N SER A 97 -7.06 -6.61 -11.39
CA SER A 97 -6.26 -6.62 -12.61
C SER A 97 -5.50 -7.92 -12.79
N ARG A 98 -5.50 -8.42 -14.03
CA ARG A 98 -4.63 -9.51 -14.48
C ARG A 98 -3.29 -9.02 -15.04
N ASN A 99 -3.19 -7.76 -15.44
CA ASN A 99 -1.98 -7.16 -15.98
C ASN A 99 -1.28 -6.35 -14.89
N LEU A 100 -0.11 -6.81 -14.45
CA LEU A 100 0.66 -6.20 -13.37
C LEU A 100 1.98 -5.67 -13.93
N ASP A 101 2.29 -4.41 -13.67
CA ASP A 101 3.60 -3.86 -14.02
C ASP A 101 4.72 -4.41 -13.11
N SER A 102 5.97 -4.20 -13.55
CA SER A 102 7.15 -4.71 -12.86
C SER A 102 7.33 -4.12 -11.45
N GLU A 103 6.92 -2.87 -11.22
CA GLU A 103 6.99 -2.23 -9.90
C GLU A 103 6.08 -2.98 -8.90
N LEU A 104 4.82 -3.22 -9.26
CA LEU A 104 3.89 -3.94 -8.39
C LEU A 104 4.28 -5.40 -8.21
N VAL A 105 4.71 -6.08 -9.27
CA VAL A 105 5.20 -7.47 -9.18
C VAL A 105 6.37 -7.55 -8.21
N GLN A 106 7.35 -6.65 -8.34
CA GLN A 106 8.51 -6.62 -7.45
C GLN A 106 8.09 -6.34 -6.00
N HIS A 107 7.20 -5.37 -5.78
CA HIS A 107 6.69 -5.05 -4.47
C HIS A 107 5.98 -6.24 -3.80
N LEU A 108 5.09 -6.93 -4.52
CA LEU A 108 4.41 -8.12 -3.99
C LEU A 108 5.38 -9.28 -3.74
N LYS A 109 6.39 -9.46 -4.60
CA LYS A 109 7.46 -10.46 -4.39
C LYS A 109 8.24 -10.23 -3.10
N THR A 110 8.53 -8.97 -2.75
CA THR A 110 9.24 -8.62 -1.52
C THR A 110 8.52 -9.11 -0.25
N TYR A 111 7.18 -9.20 -0.27
CA TYR A 111 6.36 -9.49 0.92
C TYR A 111 5.64 -10.84 0.86
N GLU A 112 6.17 -11.78 0.10
CA GLU A 112 5.64 -13.13 0.00
C GLU A 112 5.59 -13.89 1.34
N PRO A 113 4.69 -14.89 1.47
CA PRO A 113 3.67 -15.25 0.50
C PRO A 113 2.46 -14.29 0.50
N ILE A 114 1.64 -14.30 -0.55
CA ILE A 114 0.42 -13.50 -0.62
C ILE A 114 -0.81 -14.36 -0.30
N GLY A 115 -1.51 -14.04 0.79
CA GLY A 115 -2.81 -14.64 1.10
C GLY A 115 -3.90 -14.00 0.24
N CYS A 116 -4.42 -14.75 -0.72
CA CYS A 116 -5.37 -14.28 -1.73
C CYS A 116 -6.81 -14.54 -1.29
N ARG A 117 -7.70 -13.57 -1.53
CA ARG A 117 -9.12 -13.72 -1.21
C ARG A 117 -9.82 -14.72 -2.11
N ASP A 118 -9.43 -14.78 -3.38
CA ASP A 118 -10.06 -15.58 -4.42
C ASP A 118 -9.03 -16.25 -5.32
N GLU A 119 -9.50 -17.29 -5.99
CA GLU A 119 -8.68 -18.14 -6.85
C GLU A 119 -8.09 -17.37 -8.04
N GLU A 120 -8.86 -16.45 -8.63
CA GLU A 120 -8.39 -15.61 -9.73
C GLU A 120 -7.15 -14.81 -9.34
N THR A 121 -7.20 -14.10 -8.19
CA THR A 121 -6.02 -13.37 -7.68
C THR A 121 -4.84 -14.32 -7.46
N MET A 122 -5.07 -15.50 -6.87
CA MET A 122 -4.02 -16.48 -6.62
C MET A 122 -3.34 -16.96 -7.91
N ILE A 123 -4.13 -17.30 -8.94
CA ILE A 123 -3.64 -17.76 -10.24
C ILE A 123 -2.83 -16.66 -10.92
N VAL A 124 -3.34 -15.42 -10.94
CA VAL A 124 -2.63 -14.27 -11.53
C VAL A 124 -1.27 -14.07 -10.88
N LEU A 125 -1.21 -14.09 -9.54
CA LEU A 125 0.04 -13.89 -8.81
C LEU A 125 1.03 -15.05 -9.05
N ARG A 126 0.57 -16.31 -9.04
CA ARG A 126 1.42 -17.46 -9.37
C ARG A 126 1.97 -17.40 -10.78
N GLY A 127 1.19 -16.91 -11.74
CA GLY A 127 1.63 -16.68 -13.12
C GLY A 127 2.81 -15.70 -13.24
N HIS A 128 2.95 -14.76 -12.29
CA HIS A 128 4.09 -13.84 -12.19
C HIS A 128 5.25 -14.41 -11.34
N GLY A 129 5.16 -15.68 -10.94
CA GLY A 129 6.12 -16.32 -10.05
C GLY A 129 6.05 -15.80 -8.62
N ILE A 130 4.90 -15.30 -8.19
CA ILE A 130 4.68 -14.82 -6.81
C ILE A 130 4.10 -15.97 -5.99
N ARG A 131 4.77 -16.33 -4.89
CA ARG A 131 4.29 -17.36 -3.97
C ARG A 131 3.01 -16.89 -3.28
N SER A 132 1.90 -17.58 -3.54
CA SER A 132 0.59 -17.22 -3.01
C SER A 132 -0.26 -18.43 -2.65
N TYR A 133 -1.26 -18.23 -1.79
CA TYR A 133 -2.22 -19.24 -1.34
C TYR A 133 -3.61 -18.63 -1.21
N LEU A 134 -4.65 -19.46 -1.33
CA LEU A 134 -6.03 -19.04 -1.12
C LEU A 134 -6.32 -18.97 0.39
N SER A 135 -6.79 -17.82 0.86
CA SER A 135 -7.14 -17.58 2.26
C SER A 135 -8.60 -17.20 2.50
N GLY A 136 -9.39 -17.00 1.43
CA GLY A 136 -10.75 -16.49 1.55
C GLY A 136 -10.80 -15.05 2.05
N CYS A 137 -11.98 -14.57 2.45
CA CYS A 137 -12.13 -13.24 3.03
C CYS A 137 -11.83 -13.27 4.54
N VAL A 138 -11.19 -12.21 5.05
CA VAL A 138 -10.90 -12.09 6.49
C VAL A 138 -12.17 -12.09 7.33
N THR A 139 -13.30 -11.65 6.77
CA THR A 139 -14.59 -11.65 7.49
C THR A 139 -15.06 -13.05 7.84
N ALA A 140 -14.53 -14.09 7.17
CA ALA A 140 -14.78 -15.47 7.53
C ALA A 140 -14.10 -15.86 8.86
N THR A 141 -13.20 -15.05 9.42
CA THR A 141 -12.55 -15.34 10.71
C THR A 141 -13.33 -14.80 11.91
N LEU A 142 -14.49 -14.17 11.70
CA LEU A 142 -15.30 -13.67 12.81
C LEU A 142 -15.74 -14.79 13.76
N PRO A 143 -15.82 -14.50 15.07
CA PRO A 143 -16.17 -15.49 16.06
C PRO A 143 -17.59 -16.01 15.84
N LYS A 144 -17.80 -17.28 16.18
CA LYS A 144 -19.14 -17.86 16.24
C LYS A 144 -19.95 -17.13 17.32
N ARG A 145 -21.22 -16.83 17.04
CA ARG A 145 -22.09 -16.19 18.03
C ARG A 145 -22.28 -17.10 19.24
N GLN A 146 -22.39 -16.50 20.42
CA GLN A 146 -22.54 -17.25 21.67
C GLN A 146 -23.92 -17.92 21.82
N LYS A 147 -24.97 -17.31 21.25
CA LYS A 147 -26.35 -17.80 21.35
C LYS A 147 -27.10 -17.60 20.04
N THR A 148 -27.92 -18.57 19.69
CA THR A 148 -28.94 -18.42 18.64
C THR A 148 -30.14 -17.66 19.23
N PRO A 149 -30.69 -16.64 18.53
CA PRO A 149 -31.84 -15.90 19.02
C PRO A 149 -33.10 -16.77 19.06
N THR A 150 -33.86 -16.71 20.15
CA THR A 150 -35.12 -17.45 20.32
C THR A 150 -36.23 -16.92 19.39
N ASN A 151 -36.27 -15.60 19.19
CA ASN A 151 -37.25 -14.91 18.32
C ASN A 151 -36.53 -14.14 17.20
N GLY A 152 -35.58 -14.79 16.55
CA GLY A 152 -34.80 -14.15 15.48
C GLY A 152 -35.62 -13.90 14.22
N LYS A 153 -35.11 -13.04 13.34
CA LYS A 153 -35.72 -12.61 12.07
C LYS A 153 -34.94 -13.10 10.86
N ASN A 154 -35.62 -13.19 9.72
CA ASN A 154 -35.00 -13.47 8.43
C ASN A 154 -34.55 -12.15 7.80
N TYR A 155 -33.26 -11.99 7.52
CA TYR A 155 -32.74 -10.76 6.93
C TYR A 155 -32.49 -10.91 5.44
N PHE A 156 -33.14 -10.09 4.62
CA PHE A 156 -32.88 -9.97 3.18
C PHE A 156 -32.01 -8.76 2.92
N VAL A 157 -30.78 -8.98 2.46
CA VAL A 157 -29.76 -7.93 2.33
C VAL A 157 -29.30 -7.81 0.89
N ASP A 158 -29.75 -6.76 0.21
CA ASP A 158 -29.44 -6.48 -1.19
C ASP A 158 -29.71 -7.65 -2.16
N CYS A 159 -30.79 -8.39 -1.93
CA CYS A 159 -31.20 -9.49 -2.80
C CYS A 159 -31.64 -8.99 -4.18
N PRO A 160 -31.47 -9.80 -5.25
CA PRO A 160 -31.96 -9.43 -6.57
C PRO A 160 -33.49 -9.32 -6.59
N PRO A 161 -34.08 -8.29 -7.26
CA PRO A 161 -35.53 -8.13 -7.33
C PRO A 161 -36.27 -9.35 -7.88
N SER A 162 -35.63 -10.10 -8.79
CA SER A 162 -36.20 -11.31 -9.39
C SER A 162 -36.42 -12.46 -8.39
N LEU A 163 -35.77 -12.42 -7.21
CA LEU A 163 -35.98 -13.41 -6.16
C LEU A 163 -37.38 -13.35 -5.55
N LYS A 164 -38.04 -12.17 -5.56
CA LYS A 164 -39.28 -11.91 -4.82
C LYS A 164 -40.37 -12.96 -5.06
N ASN A 165 -40.49 -13.47 -6.30
CA ASN A 165 -41.52 -14.44 -6.68
C ASN A 165 -41.24 -15.87 -6.20
N PHE A 166 -40.05 -16.14 -5.66
CA PHE A 166 -39.62 -17.46 -5.20
C PHE A 166 -39.63 -17.58 -3.67
N ILE A 167 -39.87 -16.48 -2.94
CA ILE A 167 -39.83 -16.44 -1.48
C ILE A 167 -41.15 -16.97 -0.91
N PRO A 168 -41.14 -18.04 -0.08
CA PRO A 168 -42.34 -18.50 0.60
C PRO A 168 -42.88 -17.45 1.57
N GLN A 169 -44.21 -17.32 1.67
CA GLN A 169 -44.86 -16.36 2.57
C GLN A 169 -44.43 -16.55 4.04
N SER A 170 -44.26 -17.81 4.48
CA SER A 170 -43.79 -18.13 5.84
C SER A 170 -42.39 -17.58 6.16
N ILE A 171 -41.53 -17.40 5.15
CA ILE A 171 -40.22 -16.77 5.33
C ILE A 171 -40.37 -15.24 5.41
N LEU A 172 -41.30 -14.66 4.64
CA LEU A 172 -41.56 -13.22 4.60
C LEU A 172 -42.22 -12.70 5.88
N ASP A 173 -43.09 -13.47 6.51
CA ASP A 173 -43.89 -13.05 7.67
C ASP A 173 -43.03 -12.60 8.87
N ASN A 174 -41.79 -13.08 8.95
CA ASN A 174 -40.83 -12.71 10.00
C ASN A 174 -39.51 -12.17 9.39
N SER A 175 -39.62 -11.34 8.35
CA SER A 175 -38.46 -10.82 7.62
C SER A 175 -38.22 -9.32 7.75
N GLU A 176 -36.96 -8.91 7.61
CA GLU A 176 -36.53 -7.52 7.46
C GLU A 176 -35.65 -7.35 6.24
N PHE A 177 -35.85 -6.24 5.53
CA PHE A 177 -35.07 -5.88 4.34
C PHE A 177 -34.06 -4.79 4.70
N LEU A 178 -32.79 -5.07 4.49
CA LEU A 178 -31.68 -4.17 4.81
C LEU A 178 -30.77 -3.98 3.60
N THR A 179 -29.85 -3.03 3.72
CA THR A 179 -28.83 -2.78 2.69
C THR A 179 -27.45 -2.61 3.32
N HIS A 180 -26.45 -3.16 2.65
CA HIS A 180 -25.02 -2.93 2.89
C HIS A 180 -24.46 -1.77 2.06
N MET A 181 -25.34 -0.99 1.45
CA MET A 181 -25.04 0.24 0.76
C MET A 181 -25.85 1.36 1.40
N PRO A 182 -25.61 1.76 2.66
CA PRO A 182 -26.25 2.92 3.26
C PRO A 182 -25.64 4.23 2.77
N TYR A 183 -26.40 5.31 2.96
CA TYR A 183 -25.91 6.67 2.80
C TYR A 183 -25.07 7.05 4.02
N ILE A 184 -23.92 7.68 3.78
CA ILE A 184 -23.07 8.22 4.85
C ILE A 184 -23.30 9.73 4.89
N PRO A 185 -23.88 10.28 5.97
CA PRO A 185 -23.99 11.72 6.16
C PRO A 185 -22.61 12.38 6.07
N ARG A 186 -22.53 13.46 5.28
CA ARG A 186 -21.32 14.27 5.15
C ARG A 186 -21.41 15.51 6.05
N ILE A 187 -20.31 15.83 6.71
CA ILE A 187 -20.09 17.06 7.48
C ILE A 187 -19.07 17.98 6.80
N SER A 188 -18.39 17.50 5.75
CA SER A 188 -17.38 18.25 4.98
C SER A 188 -17.62 18.15 3.47
N ASP A 189 -17.23 19.21 2.76
CA ASP A 189 -17.22 19.28 1.29
C ASP A 189 -15.98 18.64 0.66
N ASP A 190 -15.06 18.10 1.47
CA ASP A 190 -13.89 17.38 0.98
C ASP A 190 -14.31 16.18 0.10
N ILE A 191 -13.47 15.86 -0.89
CA ILE A 191 -13.63 14.68 -1.72
C ILE A 191 -13.53 13.41 -0.85
N PHE A 192 -12.65 13.38 0.15
CA PHE A 192 -12.45 12.24 1.02
C PHE A 192 -13.18 12.40 2.35
N LEU A 193 -13.56 11.27 2.96
CA LEU A 193 -14.13 11.27 4.31
C LEU A 193 -13.15 11.87 5.33
N THR A 194 -13.67 12.72 6.23
CA THR A 194 -12.94 13.16 7.43
C THR A 194 -12.72 11.98 8.39
N ASP A 195 -11.89 12.17 9.42
CA ASP A 195 -11.71 11.15 10.47
C ASP A 195 -13.02 10.81 11.20
N GLU A 196 -13.87 11.81 11.45
CA GLU A 196 -15.18 11.61 12.09
C GLU A 196 -16.15 10.84 11.17
N GLU A 197 -16.20 11.19 9.89
CA GLU A 197 -17.04 10.50 8.91
C GLU A 197 -16.59 9.04 8.68
N GLU A 198 -15.28 8.79 8.64
CA GLU A 198 -14.69 7.46 8.56
C GLU A 198 -15.04 6.62 9.79
N GLN A 199 -14.97 7.21 10.99
CA GLN A 199 -15.33 6.53 12.22
C GLN A 199 -16.83 6.17 12.25
N ASN A 200 -17.71 7.07 11.81
CA ASN A 200 -19.14 6.79 11.69
C ASN A 200 -19.39 5.66 10.68
N TYR A 201 -18.72 5.69 9.53
CA TYR A 201 -18.79 4.63 8.53
C TYR A 201 -18.33 3.27 9.07
N TYR A 202 -17.23 3.25 9.82
CA TYR A 202 -16.76 2.07 10.53
C TYR A 202 -17.82 1.53 11.49
N GLN A 203 -18.39 2.40 12.33
CA GLN A 203 -19.39 2.01 13.30
C GLN A 203 -20.68 1.48 12.65
N GLN A 204 -21.10 2.01 11.49
CA GLN A 204 -22.24 1.47 10.74
C GLN A 204 -22.01 0.02 10.32
N GLY A 205 -20.82 -0.32 9.81
CA GLY A 205 -20.47 -1.70 9.47
C GLY A 205 -20.50 -2.64 10.68
N VAL A 206 -19.92 -2.20 11.79
CA VAL A 206 -19.91 -2.96 13.05
C VAL A 206 -21.33 -3.17 13.60
N ASN A 207 -22.15 -2.12 13.58
CA ASN A 207 -23.54 -2.20 14.05
C ASN A 207 -24.37 -3.17 13.19
N GLN A 208 -24.14 -3.17 11.87
CA GLN A 208 -24.84 -4.07 10.95
C GLN A 208 -24.53 -5.54 11.23
N LEU A 209 -23.27 -5.87 11.56
CA LEU A 209 -22.89 -7.22 12.00
C LEU A 209 -23.57 -7.59 13.32
N LYS A 210 -23.58 -6.69 14.30
CA LYS A 210 -24.25 -6.92 15.59
C LYS A 210 -25.76 -7.16 15.44
N ILE A 211 -26.41 -6.55 14.46
CA ILE A 211 -27.81 -6.84 14.15
C ILE A 211 -27.96 -8.31 13.74
N TYR A 212 -27.12 -8.80 12.83
CA TYR A 212 -27.17 -10.19 12.39
C TYR A 212 -26.81 -11.17 13.50
N GLU A 213 -25.71 -10.91 14.22
CA GLU A 213 -25.23 -11.74 15.32
C GLU A 213 -26.34 -11.99 16.35
N ASN A 214 -26.99 -10.91 16.78
CA ASN A 214 -27.94 -10.95 17.88
C ASN A 214 -29.36 -11.36 17.47
N ASN A 215 -29.76 -11.13 16.21
CA ASN A 215 -31.17 -11.23 15.83
C ASN A 215 -31.44 -12.14 14.63
N ALA A 216 -30.44 -12.57 13.85
CA ALA A 216 -30.72 -13.33 12.63
C ALA A 216 -31.04 -14.81 12.90
N SER A 217 -32.17 -15.27 12.37
CA SER A 217 -32.47 -16.70 12.20
C SER A 217 -31.98 -17.23 10.84
N LEU A 218 -31.98 -16.37 9.82
CA LEU A 218 -31.55 -16.65 8.46
C LEU A 218 -31.08 -15.35 7.81
N VAL A 219 -30.07 -15.41 6.97
CA VAL A 219 -29.64 -14.28 6.13
C VAL A 219 -29.68 -14.69 4.65
N VAL A 220 -30.39 -13.92 3.84
CA VAL A 220 -30.46 -14.07 2.38
C VAL A 220 -29.80 -12.86 1.76
N THR A 221 -28.82 -13.06 0.87
CA THR A 221 -28.04 -11.93 0.34
C THR A 221 -27.37 -12.23 -0.98
N SER A 222 -27.02 -11.18 -1.73
CA SER A 222 -26.11 -11.23 -2.89
C SER A 222 -24.68 -10.80 -2.59
N ARG A 223 -24.39 -10.38 -1.35
CA ARG A 223 -23.09 -9.77 -1.01
C ARG A 223 -22.19 -10.73 -0.26
N LEU A 224 -20.97 -10.91 -0.79
CA LEU A 224 -19.91 -11.69 -0.13
C LEU A 224 -19.65 -11.21 1.31
N HIS A 225 -19.59 -9.89 1.54
CA HIS A 225 -19.34 -9.32 2.87
C HIS A 225 -20.58 -9.27 3.79
N VAL A 226 -21.67 -9.92 3.39
CA VAL A 226 -22.78 -10.31 4.27
C VAL A 226 -22.74 -11.82 4.49
N ALA A 227 -22.60 -12.59 3.40
CA ALA A 227 -22.60 -14.05 3.44
C ALA A 227 -21.44 -14.63 4.28
N ALA A 228 -20.19 -14.23 3.98
CA ALA A 228 -18.99 -14.71 4.67
C ALA A 228 -19.01 -14.47 6.19
N PRO A 229 -19.26 -13.24 6.70
CA PRO A 229 -19.30 -13.02 8.15
C PRO A 229 -20.48 -13.76 8.81
N CYS A 230 -21.66 -13.81 8.19
CA CYS A 230 -22.81 -14.52 8.75
C CYS A 230 -22.59 -16.04 8.82
N MET A 231 -21.97 -16.62 7.78
CA MET A 231 -21.52 -18.01 7.79
C MET A 231 -20.54 -18.26 8.93
N ALA A 232 -19.53 -17.40 9.09
CA ALA A 232 -18.55 -17.51 10.18
C ALA A 232 -19.20 -17.39 11.57
N MET A 233 -20.22 -16.56 11.74
CA MET A 233 -20.95 -16.42 13.00
C MET A 233 -21.86 -17.63 13.30
N GLY A 234 -21.99 -18.61 12.40
CA GLY A 234 -22.88 -19.76 12.55
C GLY A 234 -24.35 -19.43 12.29
N ILE A 235 -24.61 -18.44 11.43
CA ILE A 235 -25.96 -18.06 10.99
C ILE A 235 -26.25 -18.81 9.67
N PRO A 236 -27.44 -19.39 9.48
CA PRO A 236 -27.86 -19.91 8.19
C PRO A 236 -27.81 -18.83 7.10
N VAL A 237 -27.22 -19.16 5.94
CA VAL A 237 -27.07 -18.22 4.81
C VAL A 237 -27.64 -18.82 3.53
N ILE A 238 -28.40 -18.04 2.78
CA ILE A 238 -28.76 -18.31 1.39
C ILE A 238 -28.09 -17.23 0.52
N LEU A 239 -27.21 -17.67 -0.36
CA LEU A 239 -26.44 -16.78 -1.23
C LEU A 239 -27.05 -16.80 -2.64
N VAL A 240 -27.54 -15.64 -3.07
CA VAL A 240 -28.36 -15.47 -4.29
C VAL A 240 -27.88 -14.26 -5.09
N SER A 241 -27.72 -14.41 -6.40
CA SER A 241 -27.38 -13.29 -7.28
C SER A 241 -27.97 -13.50 -8.67
N GLU A 242 -28.11 -12.43 -9.44
CA GLU A 242 -28.35 -12.57 -10.89
C GLU A 242 -27.15 -13.23 -11.57
N ASN A 243 -25.94 -12.89 -11.11
CA ASN A 243 -24.69 -13.46 -11.59
C ASN A 243 -23.62 -13.37 -10.49
N PHE A 244 -22.77 -14.39 -10.37
CA PHE A 244 -21.59 -14.36 -9.50
C PHE A 244 -20.33 -14.11 -10.34
N ASP A 245 -19.34 -13.46 -9.74
CA ASP A 245 -18.00 -13.37 -10.31
C ASP A 245 -16.99 -14.19 -9.47
N GLY A 246 -15.74 -14.25 -9.93
CA GLY A 246 -14.69 -15.06 -9.32
C GLY A 246 -14.35 -14.71 -7.86
N ARG A 247 -14.84 -13.58 -7.32
CA ARG A 247 -14.60 -13.22 -5.91
C ARG A 247 -15.27 -14.18 -4.93
N PHE A 248 -16.23 -14.97 -5.41
CA PHE A 248 -16.96 -15.96 -4.63
C PHE A 248 -16.33 -17.36 -4.68
N ALA A 249 -15.31 -17.60 -5.49
CA ALA A 249 -14.77 -18.94 -5.79
C ALA A 249 -14.19 -19.73 -4.60
N TRP A 250 -14.19 -19.16 -3.39
CA TRP A 250 -13.81 -19.86 -2.16
C TRP A 250 -15.01 -20.22 -1.28
N ILE A 251 -16.13 -19.48 -1.39
CA ILE A 251 -17.29 -19.65 -0.51
C ILE A 251 -18.25 -20.72 -1.03
N ASP A 252 -18.16 -21.05 -2.32
CA ASP A 252 -18.91 -22.14 -2.97
C ASP A 252 -18.55 -23.54 -2.45
N LYS A 253 -17.38 -23.69 -1.80
CA LYS A 253 -17.05 -24.88 -0.98
C LYS A 253 -18.09 -25.10 0.15
N TYR A 254 -18.70 -24.04 0.66
CA TYR A 254 -19.53 -24.07 1.86
C TYR A 254 -20.99 -23.73 1.61
N LEU A 255 -21.27 -22.82 0.67
CA LEU A 255 -22.61 -22.31 0.39
C LEU A 255 -22.96 -22.52 -1.08
N PRO A 256 -24.15 -23.06 -1.40
CA PRO A 256 -24.64 -23.07 -2.77
C PRO A 256 -24.79 -21.64 -3.31
N LEU A 257 -24.32 -21.42 -4.53
CA LEU A 257 -24.46 -20.15 -5.25
C LEU A 257 -25.69 -20.20 -6.15
N TYR A 258 -26.84 -19.73 -5.67
CA TYR A 258 -28.06 -19.76 -6.46
C TYR A 258 -28.09 -18.59 -7.45
N THR A 259 -28.12 -18.91 -8.74
CA THR A 259 -28.41 -17.94 -9.81
C THR A 259 -29.90 -17.94 -10.16
N HIS A 260 -30.36 -16.97 -10.97
CA HIS A 260 -31.78 -16.83 -11.32
C HIS A 260 -32.45 -18.14 -11.77
N GLY A 261 -31.77 -18.94 -12.61
CA GLY A 261 -32.28 -20.24 -13.09
C GLY A 261 -32.41 -21.32 -12.02
N GLU A 262 -31.90 -21.06 -10.81
CA GLU A 262 -31.86 -22.00 -9.69
C GLU A 262 -32.68 -21.50 -8.50
N PHE A 263 -33.32 -20.33 -8.57
CA PHE A 263 -34.10 -19.78 -7.46
C PHE A 263 -35.26 -20.68 -7.03
N SER A 264 -35.84 -21.44 -7.95
CA SER A 264 -36.87 -22.45 -7.65
C SER A 264 -36.34 -23.65 -6.85
N LYS A 265 -35.01 -23.83 -6.78
CA LYS A 265 -34.33 -24.92 -6.07
C LYS A 265 -33.78 -24.47 -4.70
N ILE A 266 -34.01 -23.22 -4.30
CA ILE A 266 -33.51 -22.70 -3.02
C ILE A 266 -34.06 -23.52 -1.86
N ASN A 267 -33.16 -24.05 -1.03
CA ASN A 267 -33.51 -24.54 0.29
C ASN A 267 -33.72 -23.34 1.24
N TRP A 268 -35.00 -23.06 1.56
CA TRP A 268 -35.40 -21.95 2.44
C TRP A 268 -35.23 -22.23 3.95
N ASN A 269 -34.79 -23.44 4.32
CA ASN A 269 -34.45 -23.80 5.71
C ASN A 269 -33.07 -24.49 5.78
N PRO A 270 -31.98 -23.79 5.39
CA PRO A 270 -30.65 -24.36 5.46
C PRO A 270 -30.18 -24.46 6.91
N SER A 271 -29.41 -25.49 7.22
CA SER A 271 -28.65 -25.53 8.47
C SER A 271 -27.45 -24.58 8.40
N PRO A 272 -26.97 -24.03 9.53
CA PRO A 272 -25.68 -23.34 9.56
C PRO A 272 -24.56 -24.25 9.06
N VAL A 273 -23.62 -23.68 8.30
CA VAL A 273 -22.40 -24.40 7.91
C VAL A 273 -21.54 -24.64 9.15
N ASP A 274 -21.04 -25.87 9.32
CA ASP A 274 -19.97 -26.13 10.27
C ASP A 274 -18.62 -25.78 9.63
N TYR A 275 -18.01 -24.71 10.14
CA TYR A 275 -16.84 -24.05 9.54
C TYR A 275 -15.73 -23.77 10.58
N GLU A 276 -15.88 -24.21 11.84
CA GLU A 276 -14.95 -23.81 12.89
C GLU A 276 -13.53 -24.38 12.71
N GLU A 277 -13.37 -25.61 12.20
CA GLU A 277 -12.04 -26.19 11.95
C GLU A 277 -11.28 -25.42 10.86
N ASP A 278 -11.92 -25.17 9.72
CA ASP A 278 -11.36 -24.41 8.61
C ASP A 278 -11.08 -22.95 9.02
N LYS A 279 -11.98 -22.35 9.83
CA LYS A 279 -11.78 -21.02 10.42
C LYS A 279 -10.51 -20.95 11.26
N GLU A 280 -10.29 -21.93 12.13
CA GLU A 280 -9.14 -21.96 13.03
C GLU A 280 -7.82 -22.10 12.26
N ILE A 281 -7.80 -22.84 11.14
CA ILE A 281 -6.63 -22.92 10.24
C ILE A 281 -6.30 -21.53 9.67
N ILE A 282 -7.31 -20.83 9.13
CA ILE A 282 -7.13 -19.50 8.53
C ILE A 282 -6.69 -18.47 9.58
N LYS A 283 -7.35 -18.45 10.74
CA LYS A 283 -6.99 -17.58 11.87
C LYS A 283 -5.54 -17.77 12.30
N LYS A 284 -5.12 -19.02 12.55
CA LYS A 284 -3.74 -19.35 12.92
C LYS A 284 -2.75 -18.88 11.88
N GLN A 285 -3.06 -19.05 10.59
CA GLN A 285 -2.19 -18.59 9.52
C GLN A 285 -2.06 -17.06 9.49
N PHE A 286 -3.15 -16.31 9.68
CA PHE A 286 -3.09 -14.84 9.74
C PHE A 286 -2.28 -14.37 10.96
N ILE A 287 -2.56 -14.91 12.14
CA ILE A 287 -1.83 -14.58 13.37
C ILE A 287 -0.34 -14.90 13.20
N TYR A 288 0.00 -16.09 12.69
CA TYR A 288 1.38 -16.48 12.43
C TYR A 288 2.09 -15.50 11.50
N ARG A 289 1.45 -15.14 10.38
CA ARG A 289 2.01 -14.20 9.39
C ARG A 289 2.27 -12.82 9.98
N VAL A 290 1.35 -12.29 10.77
CA VAL A 290 1.49 -10.97 11.40
C VAL A 290 2.57 -10.99 12.48
N LYS A 291 2.57 -12.00 13.36
CA LYS A 291 3.61 -12.17 14.41
C LYS A 291 4.99 -12.33 13.82
N LYS A 292 5.14 -13.20 12.81
CA LYS A 292 6.41 -13.40 12.12
C LYS A 292 6.94 -12.11 11.49
N ALA A 293 6.08 -11.35 10.80
CA ALA A 293 6.48 -10.08 10.22
C ALA A 293 6.94 -9.09 11.31
N TYR A 294 6.27 -9.05 12.46
CA TYR A 294 6.74 -8.24 13.59
C TYR A 294 8.10 -8.73 14.12
N GLU A 295 8.24 -10.03 14.40
CA GLU A 295 9.46 -10.64 14.93
C GLU A 295 10.69 -10.37 14.04
N GLU A 296 10.55 -10.50 12.73
CA GLU A 296 11.62 -10.28 11.76
C GLU A 296 12.04 -8.80 11.63
N ASN A 297 11.15 -7.85 11.94
CA ASN A 297 11.33 -6.45 11.56
C ASN A 297 11.44 -5.49 12.76
N HIS A 298 10.85 -5.81 13.92
CA HIS A 298 10.74 -4.85 15.02
C HIS A 298 12.09 -4.38 15.56
N LEU A 299 13.08 -5.26 15.75
CA LEU A 299 14.41 -4.86 16.23
C LEU A 299 15.14 -3.98 15.22
N LEU A 300 15.10 -4.37 13.94
CA LEU A 300 15.73 -3.63 12.84
C LEU A 300 15.23 -2.19 12.79
N TYR A 301 13.91 -2.03 12.73
CA TYR A 301 13.32 -0.71 12.56
C TYR A 301 13.24 0.10 13.85
N ASN A 302 13.16 -0.55 15.02
CA ASN A 302 13.34 0.16 16.30
C ASN A 302 14.75 0.75 16.39
N CYS A 303 15.78 0.01 15.96
CA CYS A 303 17.14 0.53 15.87
C CYS A 303 17.24 1.70 14.88
N SER A 304 16.69 1.54 13.67
CA SER A 304 16.71 2.61 12.66
C SER A 304 16.00 3.88 13.13
N SER A 305 14.84 3.74 13.78
CA SER A 305 14.05 4.87 14.29
C SER A 305 14.80 5.75 15.30
N LEU A 306 15.78 5.21 16.04
CA LEU A 306 16.60 6.01 16.97
C LEU A 306 17.34 7.16 16.26
N TYR A 307 17.76 6.93 15.01
CA TYR A 307 18.57 7.88 14.25
C TYR A 307 17.79 8.54 13.10
N GLU A 308 16.73 7.93 12.60
CA GLU A 308 15.90 8.52 11.56
C GLU A 308 15.05 9.69 12.08
N ASN A 309 14.48 9.54 13.28
CA ASN A 309 13.63 10.55 13.92
C ASN A 309 14.47 11.62 14.60
N ARG A 310 15.09 12.48 13.79
CA ARG A 310 15.95 13.56 14.28
C ARG A 310 15.74 14.85 13.51
N ARG A 311 16.06 15.97 14.14
CA ARG A 311 16.31 17.23 13.43
C ARG A 311 17.54 17.05 12.55
N ARG A 312 17.36 16.99 11.24
CA ARG A 312 18.46 16.84 10.28
C ARG A 312 19.23 18.14 10.12
N SER A 313 20.55 18.07 10.15
CA SER A 313 21.43 19.18 9.74
C SER A 313 21.50 19.25 8.22
N LEU A 314 21.68 20.45 7.68
CA LEU A 314 22.06 20.62 6.27
C LEU A 314 23.54 20.28 6.12
N TYR A 315 23.82 19.04 5.72
CA TYR A 315 25.18 18.60 5.42
C TYR A 315 25.73 19.38 4.22
N ASN A 316 27.05 19.54 4.16
CA ASN A 316 27.73 20.22 3.05
C ASN A 316 27.29 21.68 2.79
N LYS A 317 26.64 22.33 3.77
CA LYS A 317 26.14 23.71 3.63
C LYS A 317 27.19 24.68 3.06
N GLY A 318 28.43 24.63 3.55
CA GLY A 318 29.49 25.55 3.12
C GLY A 318 29.76 25.51 1.62
N ILE A 319 29.94 24.32 1.04
CA ILE A 319 30.20 24.19 -0.41
C ILE A 319 28.94 24.45 -1.25
N ILE A 320 27.74 24.12 -0.73
CA ILE A 320 26.47 24.49 -1.37
C ILE A 320 26.34 26.02 -1.47
N ASP A 321 26.63 26.73 -0.37
CA ASP A 321 26.56 28.18 -0.32
C ASP A 321 27.62 28.80 -1.24
N SER A 322 28.85 28.27 -1.27
CA SER A 322 29.89 28.72 -2.21
C SER A 322 29.50 28.52 -3.67
N LEU A 323 28.91 27.37 -4.03
CA LEU A 323 28.44 27.10 -5.39
C LEU A 323 27.32 28.08 -5.80
N LYS A 324 26.41 28.41 -4.88
CA LYS A 324 25.35 29.42 -5.11
C LYS A 324 25.87 30.84 -5.26
N GLN A 325 27.02 31.14 -4.65
CA GLN A 325 27.64 32.46 -4.70
C GLN A 325 28.47 32.69 -5.97
N ILE A 326 28.70 31.67 -6.80
CA ILE A 326 29.37 31.85 -8.08
C ILE A 326 28.47 32.70 -8.98
N SER A 327 28.76 34.00 -9.05
CA SER A 327 28.09 34.91 -9.96
C SER A 327 28.35 34.48 -11.41
N GLU A 328 27.39 34.76 -12.29
CA GLU A 328 27.52 34.53 -13.74
C GLU A 328 27.43 33.06 -14.19
N LEU A 329 27.02 32.12 -13.34
CA LEU A 329 26.64 30.78 -13.80
C LEU A 329 25.19 30.76 -14.32
N PRO A 330 24.95 30.18 -15.51
CA PRO A 330 23.60 29.92 -15.98
C PRO A 330 22.89 28.90 -15.09
N GLU A 331 21.56 28.84 -15.17
CA GLU A 331 20.76 27.87 -14.42
C GLU A 331 21.08 26.41 -14.84
N GLN A 332 21.49 26.21 -16.09
CA GLN A 332 21.96 24.94 -16.63
C GLN A 332 23.47 25.03 -16.87
N VAL A 333 24.23 24.17 -16.19
CA VAL A 333 25.69 24.13 -16.30
C VAL A 333 26.12 22.76 -16.79
N ASN A 334 26.91 22.72 -17.85
CA ASN A 334 27.65 21.51 -18.20
C ASN A 334 29.04 21.61 -17.57
N TYR A 335 29.46 20.59 -16.82
CA TYR A 335 30.71 20.67 -16.06
C TYR A 335 31.60 19.44 -16.22
N ALA A 336 32.87 19.64 -15.89
CA ALA A 336 33.91 18.65 -15.85
C ALA A 336 34.46 18.53 -14.43
N LEU A 337 34.73 17.30 -13.98
CA LEU A 337 35.43 17.04 -12.73
C LEU A 337 36.87 16.66 -13.03
N TRP A 338 37.82 17.39 -12.44
CA TRP A 338 39.24 17.11 -12.58
C TRP A 338 39.81 16.57 -11.27
N GLY A 339 40.28 15.33 -11.34
CA GLY A 339 40.92 14.57 -10.29
C GLY A 339 39.95 13.66 -9.55
N VAL A 340 40.12 12.34 -9.65
CA VAL A 340 39.26 11.32 -9.05
C VAL A 340 39.75 11.02 -7.63
N LYS A 341 38.94 11.42 -6.64
CA LYS A 341 39.14 11.12 -5.21
C LYS A 341 37.82 11.23 -4.44
N GLY A 342 37.82 10.87 -3.16
CA GLY A 342 36.64 10.93 -2.31
C GLY A 342 35.96 12.31 -2.26
N GLU A 343 36.71 13.42 -2.23
CA GLU A 343 36.10 14.75 -2.24
C GLU A 343 35.46 15.12 -3.58
N THR A 344 35.97 14.59 -4.69
CA THR A 344 35.37 14.78 -6.03
C THR A 344 34.04 14.07 -6.12
N MET A 345 33.97 12.86 -5.56
CA MET A 345 32.73 12.11 -5.42
C MET A 345 31.72 12.86 -4.56
N ASN A 346 32.14 13.37 -3.40
CA ASN A 346 31.26 14.19 -2.55
C ASN A 346 30.75 15.44 -3.28
N LEU A 347 31.61 16.17 -4.01
CA LEU A 347 31.21 17.34 -4.79
C LEU A 347 30.20 16.95 -5.89
N HIS A 348 30.46 15.85 -6.61
CA HIS A 348 29.55 15.34 -7.62
C HIS A 348 28.16 15.06 -7.04
N HIS A 349 28.08 14.37 -5.91
CA HIS A 349 26.81 14.05 -5.24
C HIS A 349 26.11 15.33 -4.76
N ILE A 350 26.84 16.30 -4.21
CA ILE A 350 26.27 17.60 -3.81
C ILE A 350 25.68 18.35 -5.02
N ILE A 351 26.38 18.36 -6.15
CA ILE A 351 25.88 19.00 -7.37
C ILE A 351 24.63 18.28 -7.86
N ALA A 352 24.63 16.94 -7.90
CA ALA A 352 23.47 16.15 -8.31
C ALA A 352 22.23 16.39 -7.42
N ASP A 353 22.43 16.45 -6.09
CA ASP A 353 21.35 16.61 -5.12
C ASP A 353 20.76 18.03 -5.07
N HIS A 354 21.61 19.05 -5.24
CA HIS A 354 21.22 20.46 -5.01
C HIS A 354 21.14 21.31 -6.28
N PHE A 355 21.72 20.86 -7.38
CA PHE A 355 21.78 21.57 -8.67
C PHE A 355 21.39 20.61 -9.81
N PRO A 356 20.14 20.10 -9.85
CA PRO A 356 19.72 19.02 -10.76
C PRO A 356 19.76 19.38 -12.25
N LYS A 357 19.91 20.67 -12.58
CA LYS A 357 20.08 21.17 -13.95
C LYS A 357 21.55 21.16 -14.42
N TRP A 358 22.48 20.78 -13.54
CA TRP A 358 23.90 20.73 -13.85
C TRP A 358 24.28 19.32 -14.29
N ASN A 359 24.90 19.20 -15.47
CA ASN A 359 25.23 17.92 -16.09
C ASN A 359 26.73 17.67 -16.06
N LEU A 360 27.14 16.54 -15.48
CA LEU A 360 28.52 16.06 -15.58
C LEU A 360 28.75 15.57 -17.01
N CYS A 361 29.72 16.16 -17.72
CA CYS A 361 30.02 15.80 -19.11
C CYS A 361 31.33 15.03 -19.27
N THR A 362 32.30 15.26 -18.39
CA THR A 362 33.61 14.61 -18.49
C THR A 362 34.31 14.52 -17.15
N VAL A 363 35.10 13.46 -16.98
CA VAL A 363 35.94 13.23 -15.80
C VAL A 363 37.38 13.09 -16.27
N ILE A 364 38.28 13.85 -15.64
CA ILE A 364 39.68 13.96 -16.05
C ILE A 364 40.56 13.53 -14.87
N ASP A 365 41.49 12.61 -15.09
CA ASP A 365 42.48 12.25 -14.07
C ASP A 365 43.78 11.74 -14.69
N GLU A 366 44.92 12.29 -14.28
CA GLU A 366 46.22 11.96 -14.84
C GLU A 366 46.80 10.63 -14.34
N TYR A 367 46.33 10.11 -13.20
CA TYR A 367 46.82 8.88 -12.60
C TYR A 367 45.88 7.70 -12.89
N TYR A 368 44.58 7.87 -12.68
CA TYR A 368 43.58 6.80 -12.85
C TYR A 368 43.13 6.61 -14.30
N THR A 369 42.73 5.39 -14.62
CA THR A 369 42.10 5.02 -15.91
C THR A 369 40.89 4.14 -15.61
N GLY A 370 39.95 4.03 -16.56
CA GLY A 370 38.71 3.27 -16.39
C GLY A 370 37.48 4.17 -16.35
N GLU A 371 36.56 3.89 -15.43
CA GLU A 371 35.28 4.59 -15.31
C GLU A 371 35.08 5.16 -13.90
N TYR A 372 34.39 6.30 -13.83
CA TYR A 372 33.94 6.98 -12.62
C TYR A 372 32.41 7.10 -12.73
N GLU A 373 31.66 6.38 -11.90
CA GLU A 373 30.18 6.42 -11.87
C GLU A 373 29.52 6.33 -13.27
N GLY A 374 30.06 5.48 -14.15
CA GLY A 374 29.59 5.30 -15.54
C GLY A 374 30.22 6.25 -16.57
N TYR A 375 31.05 7.21 -16.16
CA TYR A 375 31.78 8.12 -17.03
C TYR A 375 33.21 7.63 -17.27
N LYS A 376 33.61 7.52 -18.54
CA LYS A 376 35.00 7.20 -18.89
C LYS A 376 35.96 8.29 -18.39
N ILE A 377 36.97 7.89 -17.63
CA ILE A 377 38.05 8.75 -17.16
C ILE A 377 38.98 9.04 -18.34
N LYS A 378 39.23 10.32 -18.61
CA LYS A 378 40.10 10.79 -19.70
C LYS A 378 41.40 11.38 -19.14
N LYS A 379 42.49 11.30 -19.91
CA LYS A 379 43.71 12.08 -19.65
C LYS A 379 43.56 13.46 -20.28
N SER A 380 44.19 14.49 -19.71
CA SER A 380 44.21 15.85 -20.27
C SER A 380 44.67 15.88 -21.72
N LYS A 381 45.69 15.08 -22.06
CA LYS A 381 46.22 14.95 -23.43
C LYS A 381 45.20 14.41 -24.45
N ASP A 382 44.19 13.68 -23.98
CA ASP A 382 43.20 13.03 -24.85
C ASP A 382 42.00 13.96 -25.15
N ILE A 383 42.02 15.21 -24.67
CA ILE A 383 40.96 16.19 -24.87
C ILE A 383 41.49 17.47 -25.53
N PRO A 384 42.08 17.40 -26.75
CA PRO A 384 42.57 18.58 -27.46
C PRO A 384 41.42 19.52 -27.81
N GLY A 385 41.57 20.81 -27.51
CA GLY A 385 40.54 21.82 -27.80
C GLY A 385 39.32 21.77 -26.88
N LEU A 386 39.48 21.20 -25.67
CA LEU A 386 38.56 21.23 -24.51
C LEU A 386 37.32 22.15 -24.68
N ASN A 387 36.13 21.59 -24.42
CA ASN A 387 34.89 22.31 -24.62
C ASN A 387 34.81 23.58 -23.75
N LYS A 388 34.66 24.74 -24.38
CA LYS A 388 34.58 26.07 -23.76
C LYS A 388 33.26 26.33 -23.04
N ASP A 389 32.23 25.56 -23.36
CA ASP A 389 30.94 25.61 -22.69
C ASP A 389 30.94 24.79 -21.39
N LEU A 390 32.03 24.05 -21.11
CA LEU A 390 32.18 23.33 -19.85
C LEU A 390 32.83 24.19 -18.77
N ILE A 391 32.32 24.01 -17.56
CA ILE A 391 32.93 24.53 -16.35
C ILE A 391 33.80 23.44 -15.72
N TYR A 392 35.08 23.75 -15.47
CA TYR A 392 36.02 22.77 -14.95
C TYR A 392 36.21 22.94 -13.45
N PHE A 393 35.79 21.95 -12.66
CA PHE A 393 36.05 21.91 -11.22
C PHE A 393 37.28 21.05 -10.93
N VAL A 394 38.35 21.67 -10.43
CA VAL A 394 39.58 20.98 -10.04
C VAL A 394 39.59 20.77 -8.53
N VAL A 395 39.48 19.52 -8.11
CA VAL A 395 39.21 19.18 -6.70
C VAL A 395 40.48 18.84 -5.91
N PRO A 396 41.44 18.04 -6.42
CA PRO A 396 42.68 17.78 -5.68
C PRO A 396 43.63 18.97 -5.70
N GLU A 397 44.09 19.40 -4.52
CA GLU A 397 45.10 20.45 -4.40
C GLU A 397 46.40 20.12 -5.16
N ALA A 398 46.80 18.85 -5.16
CA ALA A 398 47.95 18.38 -5.95
C ALA A 398 47.78 18.58 -7.47
N ALA A 399 46.54 18.70 -7.96
CA ALA A 399 46.25 18.97 -9.36
C ALA A 399 46.06 20.46 -9.66
N HIS A 400 45.95 21.33 -8.64
CA HIS A 400 45.61 22.75 -8.83
C HIS A 400 46.64 23.47 -9.71
N GLU A 401 47.94 23.29 -9.46
CA GLU A 401 48.98 23.96 -10.24
C GLU A 401 48.97 23.52 -11.72
N PHE A 402 49.03 22.21 -11.96
CA PHE A 402 49.06 21.67 -13.32
C PHE A 402 47.76 21.94 -14.08
N ALA A 403 46.60 21.63 -13.49
CA ALA A 403 45.32 21.75 -14.16
C ALA A 403 44.95 23.23 -14.40
N SER A 404 45.22 24.13 -13.45
CA SER A 404 44.95 25.56 -13.67
C SER A 404 45.80 26.13 -14.81
N LYS A 405 47.10 25.78 -14.87
CA LYS A 405 47.96 26.19 -15.98
C LYS A 405 47.44 25.66 -17.32
N PHE A 406 47.13 24.36 -17.37
CA PHE A 406 46.62 23.72 -18.58
C PHE A 406 45.28 24.30 -19.07
N LEU A 407 44.32 24.53 -18.16
CA LEU A 407 43.01 25.08 -18.50
C LEU A 407 43.09 26.56 -18.89
N LYS A 408 43.96 27.34 -18.24
CA LYS A 408 44.21 28.76 -18.57
C LYS A 408 44.83 28.96 -19.94
N GLU A 409 45.81 28.14 -20.32
CA GLU A 409 46.43 28.19 -21.65
C GLU A 409 45.37 28.01 -22.76
N GLN A 410 44.28 27.27 -22.46
CA GLN A 410 43.15 27.06 -23.38
C GLN A 410 41.99 28.06 -23.22
N LYS A 411 42.12 29.06 -22.33
CA LYS A 411 41.10 30.09 -22.02
C LYS A 411 39.76 29.49 -21.58
N LEU A 412 39.81 28.53 -20.66
CA LEU A 412 38.62 27.85 -20.13
C LEU A 412 38.29 28.34 -18.74
N ARG A 413 36.99 28.40 -18.44
CA ARG A 413 36.50 28.77 -17.12
C ARG A 413 36.74 27.63 -16.14
N CYS A 414 37.59 27.85 -15.15
CA CYS A 414 37.96 26.83 -14.17
C CYS A 414 37.79 27.33 -12.74
N PHE A 415 37.37 26.42 -11.87
CA PHE A 415 37.20 26.67 -10.44
C PHE A 415 38.04 25.65 -9.66
N LEU A 416 38.92 26.15 -8.79
CA LEU A 416 39.60 25.30 -7.81
C LEU A 416 38.75 25.18 -6.56
N ILE A 417 38.63 23.95 -6.07
CA ILE A 417 38.01 23.66 -4.78
C ILE A 417 39.11 23.52 -3.74
N LYS A 418 39.19 24.45 -2.79
CA LYS A 418 40.13 24.45 -1.67
C LYS A 418 39.41 24.22 -0.35
N ASN A 419 40.07 23.57 0.62
CA ASN A 419 39.53 23.33 1.96
C ASN A 419 38.11 22.73 1.99
N LYS A 420 37.71 22.02 0.92
CA LYS A 420 36.36 21.45 0.70
C LYS A 420 35.20 22.45 0.54
N THR A 421 35.38 23.74 0.83
CA THR A 421 34.30 24.75 0.77
C THR A 421 34.64 25.97 -0.07
N ASP A 422 35.92 26.28 -0.26
CA ASP A 422 36.34 27.52 -0.90
C ASP A 422 36.43 27.29 -2.41
N ILE A 423 35.72 28.10 -3.20
CA ILE A 423 35.72 28.01 -4.66
C ILE A 423 36.42 29.24 -5.20
N ILE A 424 37.50 29.03 -5.96
CA ILE A 424 38.29 30.11 -6.55
C ILE A 424 38.25 29.97 -8.06
N GLU A 425 37.67 30.96 -8.74
CA GLU A 425 37.75 31.10 -10.18
C GLU A 425 39.16 31.52 -10.59
N ILE A 426 39.70 30.90 -11.65
CA ILE A 426 41.04 31.27 -12.15
C ILE A 426 41.08 31.43 -13.67
#